data_AF-A0AAU1BFA2-F1
#
_entry.id   AF-A0AAU1BFA2-F1
#
_cell.length_a   1.000
_cell.length_b   1.000
_cell.length_c   1.000
_cell.angle_alpha   90.00
_cell.angle_beta   90.00
_cell.angle_gamma   90.00
#
_symmetry.space_group_name_H-M   'P 1'
#
loop_
_entity.id
_entity.type
_entity.pdbx_description
1 polymer ?
#
loop_
_entity_poly.entity_id
_entity_poly.type
_entity_poly.pdbx_seq_one_letter_code
_entity_poly.pdbx_strand_id
1 'polypeptide(L)'
;MVSLPEELEAREAAARRRVEELQAEAAELALRMEKAREDLSRLEITRETVTKVLAELSAADMDVELVVSAEPERESEPHGAAVMMVPPWREGLVTTVLPDVYRDIMEVIADAPGPLQAKQIVPRIGLPATTGKIEGTRVKLKRLVERGWLDEDVPGRFGLARRGPGIDRSNSR
;
A
#
# COMPACT_ATOMS: atom_id res chain seq x y z
N MET A 1 38.21 -50.99 27.96
CA MET A 1 38.63 -50.85 26.55
C MET A 1 37.42 -51.25 25.74
N VAL A 2 36.68 -50.29 25.19
CA VAL A 2 35.43 -50.54 24.46
C VAL A 2 35.77 -51.26 23.15
N SER A 3 34.99 -52.28 22.79
CA SER A 3 35.25 -53.12 21.62
C SER A 3 34.85 -52.38 20.33
N LEU A 4 35.56 -52.62 19.21
CA LEU A 4 35.22 -52.05 17.90
C LEU A 4 33.73 -52.17 17.49
N PRO A 5 33.04 -53.32 17.69
CA PRO A 5 31.61 -53.43 17.43
C PRO A 5 30.74 -52.50 18.30
N GLU A 6 31.05 -52.35 19.59
CA GLU A 6 30.29 -51.46 20.49
C GLU A 6 30.40 -49.99 20.05
N GLU A 7 31.59 -49.59 19.60
CA GLU A 7 31.86 -48.26 19.06
C GLU A 7 31.11 -48.02 17.73
N LEU A 8 31.00 -49.05 16.88
CA LEU A 8 30.24 -48.97 15.62
C LEU A 8 28.73 -48.87 15.88
N GLU A 9 28.19 -49.66 16.81
CA GLU A 9 26.80 -49.57 17.25
C GLU A 9 26.48 -48.19 17.84
N ALA A 10 27.38 -47.62 18.65
CA ALA A 10 27.21 -46.27 19.21
C ALA A 10 27.16 -45.20 18.11
N ARG A 11 28.03 -45.30 17.09
CA ARG A 11 28.02 -44.41 15.92
C ARG A 11 26.75 -44.57 15.09
N GLU A 12 26.30 -45.80 14.86
CA GLU A 12 25.08 -46.06 14.12
C GLU A 12 23.85 -45.52 14.86
N ALA A 13 23.77 -45.73 16.18
CA ALA A 13 22.71 -45.17 17.01
C ALA A 13 22.71 -43.64 16.99
N ALA A 14 23.89 -43.00 17.02
CA ALA A 14 24.01 -41.55 16.90
C ALA A 14 23.55 -41.05 15.50
N ALA A 15 23.92 -41.77 14.44
CA ALA A 15 23.48 -41.44 13.09
C ALA A 15 21.95 -41.57 12.93
N ARG A 16 21.34 -42.63 13.46
CA ARG A 16 19.88 -42.81 13.44
C ARG A 16 19.15 -41.69 14.18
N ARG A 17 19.60 -41.33 15.38
CA ARG A 17 19.05 -40.19 16.13
C ARG A 17 19.13 -38.88 15.33
N ARG A 18 20.26 -38.62 14.67
CA ARG A 18 20.40 -37.41 13.85
C ARG A 18 19.45 -37.40 12.66
N VAL A 19 19.20 -38.56 12.04
CA VAL A 19 18.21 -38.69 10.96
C VAL A 19 16.80 -38.42 11.50
N GLU A 20 16.43 -38.99 12.64
CA GLU A 20 15.12 -38.76 13.27
C GLU A 20 14.90 -37.28 13.62
N GLU A 21 15.91 -36.61 14.18
CA GLU A 21 15.87 -35.16 14.45
C GLU A 21 15.66 -34.35 13.15
N LEU A 22 16.44 -34.64 12.10
CA LEU A 22 16.31 -33.96 10.81
C LEU A 22 14.94 -34.20 10.16
N GLN A 23 14.39 -35.41 10.31
CA GLN A 23 13.04 -35.73 9.83
C GLN A 23 11.98 -34.94 10.60
N ALA A 24 12.14 -34.77 11.92
CA ALA A 24 11.24 -33.95 12.72
C ALA A 24 11.34 -32.46 12.33
N GLU A 25 12.55 -31.92 12.15
CA GLU A 25 12.78 -30.56 11.67
C GLU A 25 12.14 -30.34 10.27
N ALA A 26 12.29 -31.31 9.37
CA ALA A 26 11.71 -31.26 8.03
C ALA A 26 10.17 -31.30 8.06
N ALA A 27 9.58 -32.12 8.95
CA ALA A 27 8.13 -32.18 9.13
C ALA A 27 7.57 -30.84 9.65
N GLU A 28 8.24 -30.21 10.61
CA GLU A 28 7.86 -28.90 11.11
C GLU A 28 7.96 -27.83 10.01
N LEU A 29 9.04 -27.84 9.23
CA LEU A 29 9.19 -26.93 8.10
C LEU A 29 8.10 -27.14 7.06
N ALA A 30 7.74 -28.40 6.76
CA ALA A 30 6.67 -28.72 5.82
C ALA A 30 5.32 -28.13 6.26
N LEU A 31 4.98 -28.25 7.55
CA LEU A 31 3.77 -27.63 8.12
C LEU A 31 3.80 -26.09 8.01
N ARG A 32 4.94 -25.46 8.30
CA ARG A 32 5.11 -24.01 8.13
C ARG A 32 4.97 -23.58 6.67
N MET A 33 5.49 -24.37 5.73
CA MET A 33 5.36 -24.13 4.30
C MET A 33 3.92 -24.28 3.81
N GLU A 34 3.19 -25.29 4.30
CA GLU A 34 1.77 -25.48 3.98
C GLU A 34 0.95 -24.27 4.41
N LYS A 35 1.10 -23.84 5.67
CA LYS A 35 0.44 -22.62 6.16
C LYS A 35 0.77 -21.38 5.32
N ALA A 36 2.04 -21.18 4.98
CA ALA A 36 2.44 -20.05 4.13
C ALA A 36 1.81 -20.11 2.72
N ARG A 37 1.63 -21.32 2.17
CA ARG A 37 0.95 -21.53 0.88
C ARG A 37 -0.54 -21.27 0.98
N GLU A 38 -1.19 -21.66 2.07
CA GLU A 38 -2.61 -21.36 2.33
C GLU A 38 -2.84 -19.85 2.41
N ASP A 39 -1.99 -19.13 3.16
CA ASP A 39 -2.05 -17.68 3.27
C ASP A 39 -1.86 -17.01 1.90
N LEU A 40 -0.91 -17.49 1.09
CA LEU A 40 -0.70 -17.02 -0.28
C LEU A 40 -1.93 -17.27 -1.16
N SER A 41 -2.47 -18.50 -1.14
CA SER A 41 -3.65 -18.88 -1.93
C SER A 41 -4.85 -18.00 -1.59
N ARG A 42 -5.07 -17.68 -0.30
CA ARG A 42 -6.13 -16.76 0.13
C ARG A 42 -5.98 -15.37 -0.48
N LEU A 43 -4.74 -14.85 -0.53
CA LEU A 43 -4.47 -13.55 -1.14
C LEU A 43 -4.68 -13.57 -2.66
N GLU A 44 -4.28 -14.65 -3.34
CA GLU A 44 -4.51 -14.84 -4.78
C GLU A 44 -6.01 -14.87 -5.11
N ILE A 45 -6.80 -15.65 -4.36
CA ILE A 45 -8.26 -15.70 -4.50
C ILE A 45 -8.89 -14.31 -4.26
N THR A 46 -8.41 -13.59 -3.24
CA THR A 46 -8.90 -12.23 -2.93
C THR A 46 -8.59 -11.29 -4.09
N ARG A 47 -7.37 -11.34 -4.63
CA ARG A 47 -6.97 -10.54 -5.79
C ARG A 47 -7.81 -10.86 -7.02
N GLU A 48 -8.05 -12.14 -7.29
CA GLU A 48 -8.90 -12.57 -8.41
C GLU A 48 -10.33 -12.02 -8.24
N THR A 49 -10.89 -12.11 -7.04
CA THR A 49 -12.24 -11.62 -6.73
C THR A 49 -12.31 -10.11 -6.89
N VAL A 50 -11.34 -9.36 -6.37
CA VAL A 50 -11.25 -7.91 -6.55
C VAL A 50 -11.16 -7.56 -8.04
N THR A 51 -10.37 -8.31 -8.82
CA THR A 51 -10.24 -8.09 -10.26
C THR A 51 -11.56 -8.33 -10.99
N LYS A 52 -12.31 -9.38 -10.62
CA LYS A 52 -13.65 -9.67 -11.16
C LYS A 52 -14.65 -8.56 -10.84
N VAL A 53 -14.74 -8.14 -9.57
CA VAL A 53 -15.65 -7.05 -9.16
C VAL A 53 -15.31 -5.74 -9.88
N LEU A 54 -14.02 -5.41 -10.04
CA LEU A 54 -13.61 -4.24 -10.81
C LEU A 54 -14.02 -4.32 -12.29
N ALA A 55 -13.89 -5.50 -12.91
CA ALA A 55 -14.34 -5.72 -14.28
C ALA A 55 -15.87 -5.62 -14.42
N GLU A 56 -16.63 -6.18 -13.47
CA GLU A 56 -18.09 -6.08 -13.44
C GLU A 56 -18.56 -4.63 -13.26
N LEU A 57 -17.92 -3.86 -12.37
CA LEU A 57 -18.20 -2.43 -12.21
C LEU A 57 -17.87 -1.65 -13.49
N SER A 58 -16.75 -1.96 -14.16
CA SER A 58 -16.39 -1.33 -15.44
C SER A 58 -17.36 -1.68 -16.56
N ALA A 59 -17.89 -2.91 -16.60
CA ALA A 59 -18.90 -3.30 -17.57
C ALA A 59 -20.24 -2.61 -17.30
N ALA A 60 -20.62 -2.46 -16.03
CA ALA A 60 -21.79 -1.69 -15.63
C ALA A 60 -21.66 -0.19 -15.98
N ASP A 61 -20.46 0.38 -15.90
CA ASP A 61 -20.18 1.74 -16.37
C ASP A 61 -20.29 1.85 -17.90
N MET A 62 -19.93 0.80 -18.66
CA MET A 62 -20.09 0.74 -20.13
C MET A 62 -21.55 0.55 -20.59
N ASP A 63 -22.38 -0.15 -19.82
CA ASP A 63 -23.82 -0.28 -20.10
C ASP A 63 -24.58 1.04 -19.88
N VAL A 64 -24.05 1.95 -19.05
CA VAL A 64 -24.57 3.32 -18.88
C VAL A 64 -24.13 4.25 -20.03
N GLU A 65 -22.99 3.98 -20.68
CA GLU A 65 -22.50 4.76 -21.82
C GLU A 65 -23.18 4.44 -23.17
N LEU A 66 -23.81 3.27 -23.35
CA LEU A 66 -24.42 2.88 -24.64
C LEU A 66 -25.70 3.66 -25.03
N VAL A 67 -26.07 4.70 -24.27
CA VAL A 67 -27.19 5.61 -24.57
C VAL A 67 -26.71 7.01 -25.03
N VAL A 68 -25.41 7.28 -25.15
CA VAL A 68 -24.93 8.57 -25.67
C VAL A 68 -24.04 8.37 -26.90
N SER A 69 -24.57 8.79 -28.04
CA SER A 69 -23.94 8.69 -29.36
C SER A 69 -22.69 9.58 -29.54
N ALA A 70 -21.79 9.09 -30.41
CA ALA A 70 -20.79 9.78 -31.25
C ALA A 70 -19.41 10.15 -30.65
N GLU A 71 -18.39 9.55 -31.28
CA GLU A 71 -16.91 9.56 -31.11
C GLU A 71 -16.19 10.92 -31.40
N PRO A 72 -14.84 11.04 -31.34
CA PRO A 72 -13.82 10.43 -30.44
C PRO A 72 -12.78 11.46 -29.91
N GLU A 73 -12.29 11.32 -28.67
CA GLU A 73 -10.88 11.65 -28.35
C GLU A 73 -10.34 10.67 -27.30
N ARG A 74 -9.26 9.98 -27.66
CA ARG A 74 -8.49 9.12 -26.77
C ARG A 74 -7.66 10.01 -25.85
N GLU A 75 -7.81 9.85 -24.54
CA GLU A 75 -6.70 9.91 -23.57
C GLU A 75 -7.14 9.50 -22.14
N SER A 76 -6.67 8.31 -21.75
CA SER A 76 -6.21 7.94 -20.40
C SER A 76 -7.20 7.93 -19.21
N GLU A 77 -7.75 6.73 -18.99
CA GLU A 77 -8.13 6.06 -17.72
C GLU A 77 -8.69 6.87 -16.53
N PRO A 78 -9.88 6.53 -16.02
CA PRO A 78 -10.20 6.65 -14.61
C PRO A 78 -9.96 5.31 -13.92
N HIS A 79 -8.85 5.22 -13.19
CA HIS A 79 -8.60 4.13 -12.24
C HIS A 79 -9.77 4.01 -11.25
N GLY A 80 -10.49 2.88 -11.34
CA GLY A 80 -11.41 2.42 -10.30
C GLY A 80 -10.66 2.28 -8.98
N ALA A 81 -11.15 2.99 -7.97
CA ALA A 81 -10.48 3.12 -6.68
C ALA A 81 -10.43 1.76 -5.95
N ALA A 82 -9.31 1.04 -6.13
CA ALA A 82 -8.77 0.22 -5.04
C ALA A 82 -8.81 1.10 -3.78
N VAL A 83 -9.41 0.61 -2.70
CA VAL A 83 -9.41 1.32 -1.41
C VAL A 83 -7.96 1.36 -0.93
N MET A 84 -7.18 2.32 -1.43
CA MET A 84 -5.85 2.61 -0.94
C MET A 84 -6.01 3.11 0.48
N MET A 85 -5.72 2.22 1.42
CA MET A 85 -5.78 2.47 2.85
C MET A 85 -4.65 3.44 3.21
N VAL A 86 -4.96 4.73 3.28
CA VAL A 86 -4.08 5.72 3.91
C VAL A 86 -4.06 5.42 5.41
N PRO A 87 -2.94 4.96 6.01
CA PRO A 87 -2.91 4.65 7.44
C PRO A 87 -3.22 5.89 8.28
N PRO A 88 -3.83 5.77 9.47
CA PRO A 88 -3.96 6.92 10.38
C PRO A 88 -2.58 7.39 10.84
N TRP A 89 -2.37 8.70 10.89
CA TRP A 89 -1.12 9.32 11.34
C TRP A 89 -0.86 9.00 12.83
N ARG A 90 0.41 8.75 13.18
CA ARG A 90 0.91 8.64 14.56
C ARG A 90 2.32 9.19 14.65
N GLU A 91 2.74 9.56 15.85
CA GLU A 91 4.09 10.04 16.12
C GLU A 91 5.16 9.03 15.65
N GLY A 92 6.19 9.51 14.93
CA GLY A 92 7.25 8.69 14.35
C GLY A 92 6.99 8.13 12.94
N LEU A 93 5.80 8.33 12.36
CA LEU A 93 5.53 7.96 10.96
C LEU A 93 6.08 8.99 9.96
N VAL A 94 6.81 8.48 8.98
CA VAL A 94 7.33 9.25 7.83
C VAL A 94 6.44 9.08 6.60
N THR A 95 6.45 10.04 5.68
CA THR A 95 5.59 10.05 4.48
C THR A 95 5.87 8.92 3.50
N THR A 96 6.95 8.14 3.67
CA THR A 96 7.28 6.98 2.83
C THR A 96 6.30 5.82 2.98
N VAL A 97 5.53 5.76 4.08
CA VAL A 97 4.48 4.74 4.25
C VAL A 97 3.22 5.02 3.43
N LEU A 98 3.10 6.24 2.90
CA LEU A 98 1.98 6.62 2.06
C LEU A 98 2.20 6.10 0.63
N PRO A 99 1.13 5.69 -0.08
CA PRO A 99 1.20 5.46 -1.51
C PRO A 99 1.71 6.71 -2.25
N ASP A 100 2.41 6.52 -3.37
CA ASP A 100 3.22 7.57 -4.00
C ASP A 100 2.45 8.86 -4.27
N VAL A 101 1.22 8.75 -4.80
CA VAL A 101 0.35 9.93 -5.06
C VAL A 101 0.09 10.78 -3.80
N TYR A 102 -0.01 10.17 -2.62
CA TYR A 102 -0.18 10.92 -1.36
C TYR A 102 1.16 11.48 -0.86
N ARG A 103 2.29 10.83 -1.15
CA ARG A 103 3.63 11.34 -0.84
C ARG A 103 3.91 12.62 -1.65
N ASP A 104 3.62 12.61 -2.94
CA ASP A 104 3.81 13.77 -3.83
C ASP A 104 2.96 14.97 -3.35
N ILE A 105 1.72 14.71 -2.93
CA ILE A 105 0.84 15.74 -2.34
C ILE A 105 1.43 16.30 -1.03
N MET A 106 1.97 15.43 -0.17
CA MET A 106 2.58 15.84 1.10
C MET A 106 3.84 16.68 0.89
N GLU A 107 4.70 16.31 -0.06
CA GLU A 107 5.91 17.06 -0.42
C GLU A 107 5.55 18.47 -0.92
N VAL A 108 4.59 18.57 -1.84
CA VAL A 108 4.09 19.86 -2.35
C VAL A 108 3.55 20.77 -1.25
N ILE A 109 2.84 20.21 -0.26
CA ILE A 109 2.30 21.00 0.86
C ILE A 109 3.41 21.37 1.86
N ALA A 110 4.40 20.50 2.07
CA ALA A 110 5.53 20.75 2.96
C ALA A 110 6.44 21.87 2.46
N ASP A 111 6.64 21.97 1.15
CA ASP A 111 7.45 23.02 0.52
C ASP A 111 6.71 24.36 0.39
N ALA A 112 5.41 24.38 0.66
CA ALA A 112 4.61 25.59 0.53
C ALA A 112 4.77 26.50 1.77
N PRO A 113 4.81 27.84 1.59
CA PRO A 113 4.86 28.78 2.71
C PRO A 113 3.58 28.84 3.55
N GLY A 114 2.53 28.10 3.17
CA GLY A 114 1.27 28.02 3.89
C GLY A 114 0.23 27.11 3.22
N PRO A 115 -0.99 27.02 3.80
CA PRO A 115 -2.03 26.10 3.35
C PRO A 115 -2.45 26.32 1.89
N LEU A 116 -2.52 25.23 1.13
CA LEU A 116 -2.80 25.23 -0.29
C LEU A 116 -4.24 24.77 -0.61
N GLN A 117 -4.79 25.26 -1.72
CA GLN A 117 -6.04 24.76 -2.29
C GLN A 117 -5.75 23.61 -3.27
N ALA A 118 -6.72 22.70 -3.46
CA ALA A 118 -6.60 21.59 -4.42
C ALA A 118 -6.19 22.06 -5.83
N LYS A 119 -6.77 23.17 -6.31
CA LYS A 119 -6.43 23.77 -7.62
C LYS A 119 -4.97 24.23 -7.75
N GLN A 120 -4.32 24.52 -6.63
CA GLN A 120 -2.92 24.93 -6.56
C GLN A 120 -1.99 23.71 -6.45
N ILE A 121 -2.48 22.59 -5.92
CA ILE A 121 -1.71 21.36 -5.75
C ILE A 121 -1.66 20.57 -7.06
N VAL A 122 -2.79 20.47 -7.77
CA VAL A 122 -2.92 19.68 -9.03
C VAL A 122 -1.79 19.94 -10.04
N PRO A 123 -1.45 21.18 -10.41
CA PRO A 123 -0.35 21.41 -11.35
C PRO A 123 1.03 21.05 -10.79
N ARG A 124 1.21 21.14 -9.47
CA ARG A 124 2.50 20.87 -8.82
C ARG A 124 2.81 19.38 -8.72
N ILE A 125 1.78 18.54 -8.73
CA ILE A 125 1.90 17.07 -8.84
C ILE A 125 1.83 16.57 -10.29
N GLY A 126 2.02 17.47 -11.27
CA GLY A 126 2.09 17.11 -12.70
C GLY A 126 0.74 16.78 -13.36
N LEU A 127 -0.38 17.11 -12.72
CA LEU A 127 -1.71 16.87 -13.26
C LEU A 127 -2.30 18.11 -13.97
N PRO A 128 -3.11 17.93 -15.02
CA PRO A 128 -3.78 19.05 -15.67
C PRO A 128 -4.86 19.64 -14.75
N ALA A 129 -4.98 20.97 -14.73
CA ALA A 129 -5.90 21.72 -13.86
C ALA A 129 -7.37 21.66 -14.33
N THR A 130 -7.86 20.47 -14.68
CA THR A 130 -9.27 20.24 -15.04
C THR A 130 -10.13 20.06 -13.80
N THR A 131 -11.42 20.37 -13.89
CA THR A 131 -12.37 20.24 -12.77
C THR A 131 -12.37 18.84 -12.16
N GLY A 132 -12.30 17.80 -12.99
CA GLY A 132 -12.24 16.41 -12.52
C GLY A 132 -10.98 16.08 -11.72
N LYS A 133 -9.81 16.56 -12.15
CA LYS A 133 -8.56 16.34 -11.41
C LYS A 133 -8.50 17.17 -10.13
N ILE A 134 -9.07 18.38 -10.14
CA ILE A 134 -9.21 19.23 -8.94
C ILE A 134 -10.09 18.55 -7.90
N GLU A 135 -11.26 18.04 -8.30
CA GLU A 135 -12.16 17.36 -7.37
C GLU A 135 -11.58 16.04 -6.88
N GLY A 136 -11.00 15.24 -7.78
CA GLY A 136 -10.33 13.99 -7.43
C GLY A 136 -9.14 14.18 -6.48
N THR A 137 -8.49 15.35 -6.52
CA THR A 137 -7.41 15.72 -5.58
C THR A 137 -7.98 16.24 -4.26
N ARG A 138 -9.07 17.00 -4.30
CA ARG A 138 -9.81 17.45 -3.09
C ARG A 138 -10.27 16.27 -2.23
N VAL A 139 -10.80 15.20 -2.84
CA VAL A 139 -11.18 13.98 -2.12
C VAL A 139 -9.98 13.32 -1.42
N LYS A 140 -8.81 13.28 -2.08
CA LYS A 140 -7.58 12.74 -1.49
C LYS A 140 -7.07 13.58 -0.32
N LEU A 141 -7.15 14.90 -0.45
CA LEU A 141 -6.79 15.85 0.61
C LEU A 141 -7.70 15.69 1.83
N LYS A 142 -9.01 15.59 1.61
CA LYS A 142 -9.99 15.30 2.68
C LYS A 142 -9.68 13.99 3.40
N ARG A 143 -9.30 12.94 2.67
CA ARG A 143 -8.86 11.66 3.26
C ARG A 143 -7.61 11.81 4.12
N LEU A 144 -6.62 12.60 3.69
CA LEU A 144 -5.42 12.87 4.50
C LEU A 144 -5.77 13.65 5.77
N VAL A 145 -6.75 14.56 5.72
CA VAL A 145 -7.28 15.27 6.90
C VAL A 145 -7.96 14.31 7.87
N GLU A 146 -8.87 13.46 7.38
CA GLU A 146 -9.55 12.45 8.21
C GLU A 146 -8.57 11.49 8.90
N ARG A 147 -7.42 11.23 8.26
CA ARG A 147 -6.37 10.36 8.78
C ARG A 147 -5.32 11.09 9.61
N GLY A 148 -5.45 12.41 9.80
CA GLY A 148 -4.58 13.22 10.66
C GLY A 148 -3.21 13.58 10.05
N TRP A 149 -3.04 13.41 8.74
CA TRP A 149 -1.81 13.82 8.04
C TRP A 149 -1.80 15.31 7.68
N LEU A 150 -2.97 15.87 7.38
CA LEU A 150 -3.18 17.27 7.04
C LEU A 150 -4.21 17.90 7.98
N ASP A 151 -4.16 19.22 8.13
CA ASP A 151 -5.21 20.02 8.77
C ASP A 151 -5.93 20.90 7.73
N GLU A 152 -7.22 21.14 7.96
CA GLU A 152 -8.04 22.06 7.19
C GLU A 152 -8.62 23.13 8.12
N ASP A 153 -7.76 24.04 8.57
CA ASP A 153 -8.16 25.15 9.45
C ASP A 153 -9.21 26.07 8.80
N VAL A 154 -9.16 26.19 7.47
CA VAL A 154 -10.10 26.96 6.65
C VAL A 154 -10.65 26.05 5.57
N PRO A 155 -11.98 26.00 5.35
CA PRO A 155 -12.58 25.17 4.31
C PRO A 155 -11.89 25.33 2.95
N GLY A 156 -11.43 24.21 2.40
CA GLY A 156 -10.75 24.14 1.11
C GLY A 156 -9.28 24.57 1.11
N ARG A 157 -8.68 24.83 2.27
CA ARG A 157 -7.23 25.08 2.43
C ARG A 157 -6.61 24.01 3.32
N PHE A 158 -5.66 23.28 2.77
CA PHE A 158 -5.01 22.15 3.40
C PHE A 158 -3.57 22.53 3.77
N GLY A 159 -3.22 22.36 5.04
CA GLY A 159 -1.88 22.54 5.56
C GLY A 159 -1.37 21.24 6.20
N LEU A 160 -0.08 21.17 6.47
CA LEU A 160 0.45 20.09 7.31
C LEU A 160 -0.24 20.12 8.66
N ALA A 161 -0.58 18.94 9.18
CA ALA A 161 -1.15 18.85 10.50
C ALA A 161 -0.21 19.54 11.51
N ARG A 162 -0.73 20.37 12.42
CA ARG A 162 0.08 21.06 13.45
C ARG A 162 0.77 20.09 14.42
N ARG A 163 0.40 18.81 14.34
CA ARG A 163 1.00 17.67 15.05
C ARG A 163 1.82 16.74 14.14
N GLY A 164 1.90 17.01 12.83
CA GLY A 164 2.52 16.18 11.79
C GLY A 164 4.04 16.03 11.92
N PRO A 165 4.66 15.16 11.09
CA PRO A 165 6.02 14.67 11.30
C PRO A 165 6.97 15.84 11.47
N GLY A 166 7.81 15.79 12.51
CA GLY A 166 8.90 16.72 12.70
C GLY A 166 9.77 16.71 11.45
N ILE A 167 9.47 17.63 10.53
CA ILE A 167 10.36 17.96 9.43
C ILE A 167 11.52 18.64 10.12
N ASP A 168 12.57 17.86 10.35
CA ASP A 168 13.85 18.36 10.82
C ASP A 168 14.24 19.50 9.89
N ARG A 169 14.03 20.74 10.36
CA ARG A 169 14.55 21.95 9.73
C ARG A 169 16.05 22.01 10.01
N SER A 170 16.78 20.95 9.68
CA SER A 170 18.23 20.91 9.69
C SER A 170 18.74 21.22 8.29
N ASN A 171 18.94 22.53 8.09
CA ASN A 171 20.16 23.10 7.55
C ASN A 171 20.49 22.89 6.06
N SER A 172 20.50 24.00 5.31
CA SER A 172 21.77 24.46 4.73
C SER A 172 21.80 25.97 4.61
N ARG A 173 23.00 26.47 4.89
CA ARG A 173 23.45 27.86 5.06
C ARG A 173 23.31 28.71 3.82
#